data_AF-A0A7J9C8D1-F1
#
_entry.id   AF-A0A7J9C8D1-F1
#
_cell.length_a   1.000
_cell.length_b   1.000
_cell.length_c   1.000
_cell.angle_alpha   90.00
_cell.angle_beta   90.00
_cell.angle_gamma   90.00
#
_symmetry.space_group_name_H-M   'P 1'
#
loop_
_entity.id
_entity.type
_entity.pdbx_description
1 polymer ?
#
loop_
_entity_poly.entity_id
_entity_poly.type
_entity_poly.pdbx_seq_one_letter_code
_entity_poly.pdbx_strand_id
1 'polypeptide(L)'
;MGFQSKSSLQAENTVDDDDDSKNAVYNRESLIDKLKYTSWPENVDWMHKLPLDTNQEKKVDVNDDSARQLVFYTQALEGTRLAFEKFQSMGLPASFKRRRVGSKRPKRGKSKEAKIIAKEVQAEKLKERAKQKKQEIEAVKKWRKQRQQNGF
;
A
#
# COMPACT_ATOMS: atom_id res chain seq x y z
N MET A 1 45.24 41.28 -41.87
CA MET A 1 44.23 40.20 -41.98
C MET A 1 44.94 38.87 -41.80
N GLY A 2 44.44 38.00 -40.92
CA GLY A 2 44.86 36.59 -40.85
C GLY A 2 45.42 36.10 -39.50
N PHE A 3 44.67 36.25 -38.40
CA PHE A 3 44.85 35.38 -37.22
C PHE A 3 44.42 33.96 -37.63
N GLN A 4 45.31 32.97 -37.51
CA GLN A 4 44.93 31.56 -37.53
C GLN A 4 45.09 30.97 -36.12
N SER A 5 44.00 31.00 -35.36
CA SER A 5 43.81 30.18 -34.17
C SER A 5 43.73 28.71 -34.58
N LYS A 6 44.73 27.90 -34.21
CA LYS A 6 44.53 26.45 -34.09
C LYS A 6 43.96 26.19 -32.71
N SER A 7 42.63 26.22 -32.66
CA SER A 7 41.82 25.79 -31.53
C SER A 7 42.05 24.29 -31.31
N SER A 8 42.91 23.94 -30.36
CA SER A 8 42.96 22.59 -29.80
C SER A 8 41.75 22.44 -28.87
N LEU A 9 40.58 22.19 -29.46
CA LEU A 9 39.44 21.71 -28.69
C LEU A 9 39.76 20.28 -28.29
N GLN A 10 40.08 20.13 -27.01
CA GLN A 10 40.05 18.89 -26.26
C GLN A 10 38.84 18.08 -26.73
N ALA A 11 39.10 16.85 -27.16
CA ALA A 11 38.10 15.88 -27.55
C ALA A 11 36.97 15.88 -26.52
N GLU A 12 35.78 16.21 -27.00
CA GLU A 12 34.51 15.84 -26.39
C GLU A 12 34.67 14.38 -25.92
N ASN A 13 34.55 14.14 -24.62
CA ASN A 13 34.35 12.79 -24.11
C ASN A 13 32.99 12.34 -24.68
N THR A 14 33.04 11.74 -25.86
CA THR A 14 31.99 10.85 -26.33
C THR A 14 31.93 9.73 -25.30
N VAL A 15 30.96 9.83 -24.40
CA VAL A 15 30.55 8.71 -23.57
C VAL A 15 30.17 7.61 -24.57
N ASP A 16 31.05 6.64 -24.73
CA ASP A 16 30.78 5.43 -25.49
C ASP A 16 29.67 4.68 -24.73
N ASP A 17 28.41 5.03 -25.01
CA ASP A 17 27.18 4.37 -24.53
C ASP A 17 26.91 3.06 -25.31
N ASP A 18 27.95 2.34 -25.70
CA ASP A 18 27.85 1.15 -26.53
C ASP A 18 28.72 0.01 -25.96
N ASP A 19 28.15 -0.79 -25.04
CA ASP A 19 28.02 -2.28 -25.13
C ASP A 19 27.58 -2.99 -23.81
N ASP A 20 26.96 -2.32 -22.83
CA ASP A 20 26.57 -3.00 -21.56
C ASP A 20 25.27 -3.83 -21.61
N SER A 21 24.53 -3.79 -22.72
CA SER A 21 23.17 -4.37 -22.79
C SER A 21 23.14 -5.90 -22.76
N LYS A 22 24.24 -6.58 -23.08
CA LYS A 22 24.29 -8.05 -23.20
C LYS A 22 24.56 -8.77 -21.86
N ASN A 23 25.13 -8.06 -20.87
CA ASN A 23 25.35 -8.56 -19.50
C ASN A 23 24.50 -7.83 -18.44
N ALA A 24 23.47 -7.07 -18.86
CA ALA A 24 22.61 -6.28 -17.98
C ALA A 24 21.83 -7.12 -16.93
N VAL A 25 21.66 -8.42 -17.18
CA VAL A 25 20.97 -9.33 -16.25
C VAL A 25 21.94 -9.74 -15.14
N TYR A 26 21.67 -9.28 -13.91
CA TYR A 26 22.48 -9.50 -12.70
C TYR A 26 23.92 -8.94 -12.75
N ASN A 27 24.11 -7.76 -13.35
CA ASN A 27 25.39 -7.05 -13.28
C ASN A 27 25.68 -6.58 -11.83
N ARG A 28 26.53 -7.34 -11.12
CA ARG A 28 26.92 -7.06 -9.73
C ARG A 28 27.65 -5.74 -9.57
N GLU A 29 28.52 -5.38 -10.51
CA GLU A 29 29.36 -4.19 -10.42
C GLU A 29 28.48 -2.93 -10.46
N SER A 30 27.54 -2.88 -11.41
CA SER A 30 26.56 -1.79 -11.51
C SER A 30 25.69 -1.65 -10.25
N LEU A 31 25.35 -2.76 -9.59
CA LEU A 31 24.58 -2.75 -8.35
C LEU A 31 25.40 -2.20 -7.18
N ILE A 32 26.67 -2.59 -7.09
CA ILE A 32 27.60 -2.10 -6.06
C ILE A 32 27.82 -0.59 -6.23
N ASP A 33 28.00 -0.10 -7.46
CA ASP A 33 28.23 1.33 -7.68
C ASP A 33 26.99 2.18 -7.37
N LYS A 34 25.80 1.69 -7.73
CA LYS A 34 24.54 2.30 -7.28
C LYS A 34 24.37 2.27 -5.77
N LEU A 35 24.78 1.18 -5.12
CA LEU A 35 24.73 1.08 -3.67
C LEU A 35 25.66 2.11 -3.02
N LYS A 36 26.90 2.25 -3.50
CA LYS A 36 27.83 3.29 -3.02
C LYS A 36 27.23 4.69 -3.15
N TYR A 37 26.60 4.98 -4.30
CA TYR A 37 25.96 6.27 -4.56
C TYR A 37 24.77 6.57 -3.64
N THR A 38 23.97 5.55 -3.28
CA THR A 38 22.75 5.71 -2.46
C THR A 38 22.97 5.48 -0.97
N SER A 39 24.07 4.85 -0.59
CA SER A 39 24.39 4.54 0.80
C SER A 39 24.66 5.79 1.63
N TRP A 40 24.33 5.71 2.92
CA TRP A 40 24.71 6.76 3.87
C TRP A 40 26.23 6.82 4.02
N PRO A 41 26.82 8.02 4.24
CA PRO A 41 28.22 8.14 4.61
C PRO A 41 28.57 7.31 5.86
N GLU A 42 29.80 6.82 5.90
CA GLU A 42 30.28 5.94 6.97
C GLU A 42 30.24 6.62 8.35
N ASN A 43 30.47 7.93 8.40
CA ASN A 43 30.54 8.75 9.62
C ASN A 43 29.18 9.21 10.18
N VAL A 44 28.06 8.74 9.66
CA VAL A 44 26.74 9.12 10.17
C VAL A 44 26.40 8.36 11.44
N ASP A 45 26.03 9.09 12.51
CA ASP A 45 25.62 8.54 13.79
C ASP A 45 24.51 7.50 13.64
N TRP A 46 24.61 6.43 14.44
CA TRP A 46 23.66 5.34 14.40
C TRP A 46 22.21 5.79 14.65
N MET A 47 21.99 6.85 15.44
CA MET A 47 20.65 7.42 15.70
C MET A 47 19.92 7.87 14.43
N HIS A 48 20.63 8.23 13.37
CA HIS A 48 20.02 8.63 12.11
C HIS A 48 19.66 7.43 11.22
N LYS A 49 20.36 6.31 11.40
CA LYS A 49 20.15 5.10 10.61
C LYS A 49 19.14 4.17 11.29
N LEU A 50 19.31 3.94 12.59
CA LEU A 50 18.60 2.98 13.43
C LEU A 50 18.53 1.52 12.93
N PRO A 51 19.46 0.98 12.09
CA PRO A 51 19.39 -0.40 11.66
C PRO A 51 19.88 -1.30 12.80
N LEU A 52 19.25 -2.46 12.91
CA LEU A 52 19.63 -3.55 13.80
C LEU A 52 19.53 -4.84 13.04
N ASP A 53 20.68 -5.47 12.83
CA ASP A 53 20.74 -6.77 12.20
C ASP A 53 20.64 -7.84 13.28
N THR A 54 19.66 -8.71 13.12
CA THR A 54 19.42 -9.85 14.00
C THR A 54 19.60 -11.10 13.15
N ASN A 55 20.56 -11.94 13.50
CA ASN A 55 20.86 -13.14 12.72
C ASN A 55 19.91 -14.25 13.13
N GLN A 56 18.99 -14.59 12.24
CA GLN A 56 18.04 -15.66 12.48
C GLN A 56 18.60 -16.98 11.95
N GLU A 57 19.11 -17.83 12.84
CA GLU A 57 19.73 -19.10 12.43
C GLU A 57 18.71 -20.22 12.16
N LYS A 58 17.47 -20.06 12.62
CA LYS A 58 16.44 -21.11 12.48
C LYS A 58 15.88 -21.13 11.06
N LYS A 59 16.01 -22.28 10.40
CA LYS A 59 15.31 -22.60 9.16
C LYS A 59 13.82 -22.78 9.46
N VAL A 60 12.98 -21.97 8.84
CA VAL A 60 11.52 -21.99 9.02
C VAL A 60 10.88 -22.48 7.73
N ASP A 61 9.88 -23.35 7.84
CA ASP A 61 9.06 -23.69 6.69
C ASP A 61 8.21 -22.47 6.30
N VAL A 62 8.35 -22.04 5.05
CA VAL A 62 7.62 -20.89 4.51
C VAL A 62 6.12 -21.18 4.46
N ASN A 63 5.70 -22.45 4.31
CA ASN A 63 4.28 -22.79 4.20
C ASN A 63 3.57 -22.92 5.55
N ASP A 64 4.32 -23.02 6.66
CA ASP A 64 3.77 -22.90 8.01
C ASP A 64 3.71 -21.44 8.43
N ASP A 65 2.56 -20.81 8.16
CA ASP A 65 2.33 -19.41 8.50
C ASP A 65 2.46 -19.13 10.01
N SER A 66 2.09 -20.07 10.87
CA SER A 66 2.14 -19.86 12.33
C SER A 66 3.58 -19.83 12.83
N ALA A 67 4.40 -20.79 12.40
CA ALA A 67 5.82 -20.82 12.76
C ALA A 67 6.58 -19.60 12.17
N ARG A 68 6.27 -19.22 10.93
CA ARG A 68 6.87 -18.05 10.28
C ARG A 68 6.51 -16.73 10.98
N GLN A 69 5.26 -16.56 11.38
CA GLN A 69 4.84 -15.37 12.14
C GLN A 69 5.53 -15.30 13.50
N LEU A 70 5.58 -16.42 14.24
CA LEU A 70 6.25 -16.48 15.54
C LEU A 70 7.70 -15.99 15.43
N VAL A 71 8.39 -16.43 14.39
CA VAL A 71 9.78 -16.06 14.12
C VAL A 71 9.95 -14.56 13.82
N PHE A 72 9.07 -13.97 13.02
CA PHE A 72 9.10 -12.52 12.80
C PHE A 72 8.88 -11.73 14.11
N TYR A 73 7.99 -12.21 14.97
CA TYR A 73 7.77 -11.58 16.27
C TYR A 73 8.97 -11.74 17.21
N THR A 74 9.61 -12.91 17.25
CA THR A 74 10.81 -13.11 18.08
C THR A 74 11.96 -12.25 17.59
N GLN A 75 12.17 -12.18 16.27
CA GLN A 75 13.18 -11.32 15.65
C GLN A 75 12.97 -9.84 16.02
N ALA A 76 11.74 -9.35 15.89
CA ALA A 76 11.42 -7.96 16.26
C ALA A 76 11.63 -7.73 17.76
N LEU A 77 11.26 -8.69 18.60
CA LEU A 77 11.42 -8.60 20.05
C LEU A 77 12.90 -8.56 20.44
N GLU A 78 13.75 -9.39 19.83
CA GLU A 78 15.20 -9.39 20.04
C GLU A 78 15.83 -8.07 19.55
N GLY A 79 15.47 -7.63 18.35
CA GLY A 79 15.93 -6.34 17.81
C GLY A 79 15.56 -5.17 18.73
N THR A 80 14.33 -5.14 19.26
CA THR A 80 13.92 -4.06 20.18
C THR A 80 14.68 -4.08 21.50
N ARG A 81 15.07 -5.25 22.01
CA ARG A 81 15.91 -5.35 23.21
C ARG A 81 17.32 -4.79 22.96
N LEU A 82 17.95 -5.16 21.85
CA LEU A 82 19.25 -4.61 21.46
C LEU A 82 19.20 -3.10 21.23
N ALA A 83 18.14 -2.62 20.58
CA ALA A 83 17.90 -1.19 20.39
C ALA A 83 17.86 -0.47 21.75
N PHE A 84 17.12 -1.04 22.68
CA PHE A 84 16.91 -0.49 24.00
C PHE A 84 18.21 -0.38 24.80
N GLU A 85 19.02 -1.43 24.81
CA GLU A 85 20.35 -1.41 25.44
C GLU A 85 21.24 -0.32 24.82
N LYS A 86 21.23 -0.19 23.49
CA LYS A 86 22.00 0.84 22.79
C LYS A 86 21.49 2.26 23.06
N PHE A 87 20.19 2.44 23.23
CA PHE A 87 19.62 3.73 23.68
C PHE A 87 20.02 4.06 25.12
N GLN A 88 20.05 3.06 26.01
CA GLN A 88 20.52 3.24 27.38
C GLN A 88 22.00 3.62 27.44
N SER A 89 22.86 2.99 26.62
CA SER A 89 24.28 3.34 26.55
C SER A 89 24.51 4.78 26.06
N MET A 90 23.58 5.31 25.25
CA MET A 90 23.59 6.72 24.81
C MET A 90 22.92 7.68 25.82
N GLY A 91 22.48 7.19 26.98
CA GLY A 91 21.84 8.00 28.02
C GLY A 91 20.41 8.47 27.69
N LEU A 92 19.77 7.85 26.69
CA LEU A 92 18.42 8.23 26.28
C LEU A 92 17.34 7.56 27.16
N PRO A 93 16.25 8.26 27.47
CA PRO A 93 15.18 7.68 28.28
C PRO A 93 14.50 6.50 27.56
N ALA A 94 14.44 5.39 28.29
CA ALA A 94 13.80 4.13 27.90
C ALA A 94 12.32 4.23 27.46
N SER A 95 11.59 5.24 27.93
CA SER A 95 10.15 5.36 27.71
C SER A 95 9.80 6.70 27.07
N PHE A 96 9.28 6.65 25.84
CA PHE A 96 8.67 7.83 25.23
C PHE A 96 7.23 7.98 25.73
N LYS A 97 6.88 9.16 26.29
CA LYS A 97 5.48 9.47 26.63
C LYS A 97 4.66 9.52 25.33
N ARG A 98 3.83 8.50 25.10
CA ARG A 98 2.98 8.39 23.90
C ARG A 98 2.00 9.55 23.82
N ARG A 99 2.10 10.35 22.76
CA ARG A 99 0.99 11.17 22.27
C ARG A 99 0.05 10.24 21.49
N ARG A 100 -1.15 9.97 22.02
CA ARG A 100 -2.13 9.09 21.36
C ARG A 100 -2.56 9.70 20.03
N VAL A 101 -2.12 9.13 18.90
CA VAL A 101 -2.74 9.39 17.60
C VAL A 101 -4.02 8.55 17.58
N GLY A 102 -5.16 9.21 17.78
CA GLY A 102 -6.43 8.55 18.00
C GLY A 102 -6.93 7.82 16.75
N SER A 103 -6.83 6.49 16.74
CA SER A 103 -7.63 5.63 15.88
C SER A 103 -9.07 5.61 16.41
N LYS A 104 -9.89 6.61 16.05
CA LYS A 104 -11.34 6.57 16.27
C LYS A 104 -11.93 5.40 15.48
N ARG A 105 -12.12 4.24 16.13
CA ARG A 105 -12.91 3.13 15.56
C ARG A 105 -14.31 3.69 15.21
N PRO A 106 -14.83 3.51 13.99
CA PRO A 106 -16.21 3.88 13.69
C PRO A 106 -17.14 3.13 14.65
N LYS A 107 -17.99 3.87 15.36
CA LYS A 107 -18.93 3.28 16.34
C LYS A 107 -19.81 2.25 15.62
N ARG A 108 -19.75 1.00 16.08
CA ARG A 108 -20.54 -0.14 15.57
C ARG A 108 -22.06 0.14 15.47
N GLY A 109 -22.57 1.14 16.20
CA GLY A 109 -23.97 1.60 16.11
C GLY A 109 -24.40 2.06 14.71
N LYS A 110 -23.59 2.86 14.02
CA LYS A 110 -23.91 3.38 12.68
C LYS A 110 -24.13 2.26 11.65
N SER A 111 -23.41 1.15 11.82
CA SER A 111 -23.56 -0.03 10.95
C SER A 111 -24.83 -0.84 11.20
N LYS A 112 -25.41 -0.77 12.41
CA LYS A 112 -26.69 -1.43 12.73
C LYS A 112 -27.87 -0.62 12.19
N GLU A 113 -27.84 0.70 12.40
CA GLU A 113 -28.86 1.63 11.89
C GLU A 113 -28.92 1.58 10.36
N ALA A 114 -27.78 1.63 9.68
CA ALA A 114 -27.73 1.51 8.21
C ALA A 114 -28.33 0.19 7.70
N LYS A 115 -28.14 -0.93 8.42
CA LYS A 115 -28.72 -2.23 8.05
C LYS A 115 -30.24 -2.27 8.26
N ILE A 116 -30.75 -1.60 9.27
CA ILE A 116 -32.20 -1.51 9.53
C ILE A 116 -32.86 -0.65 8.45
N ILE A 117 -32.31 0.54 8.19
CA ILE A 117 -32.80 1.46 7.15
C ILE A 117 -32.76 0.79 5.77
N ALA A 118 -31.68 0.07 5.44
CA ALA A 118 -31.57 -0.63 4.16
C ALA A 118 -32.66 -1.69 3.96
N LYS A 119 -33.04 -2.43 5.02
CA LYS A 119 -34.14 -3.41 4.96
C LYS A 119 -35.49 -2.73 4.77
N GLU A 120 -35.70 -1.60 5.44
CA GLU A 120 -36.94 -0.82 5.32
C GLU A 120 -37.12 -0.26 3.91
N VAL A 121 -36.06 0.33 3.34
CA VAL A 121 -36.05 0.84 1.95
C VAL A 121 -36.33 -0.28 0.93
N GLN A 122 -35.81 -1.49 1.13
CA GLN A 122 -36.10 -2.62 0.25
C GLN A 122 -37.57 -3.05 0.31
N ALA A 123 -38.14 -3.11 1.51
CA ALA A 123 -39.55 -3.46 1.70
C ALA A 123 -40.48 -2.41 1.07
N GLU A 124 -40.14 -1.13 1.19
CA GLU A 124 -40.88 -0.02 0.58
C GLU A 124 -40.84 -0.09 -0.95
N LYS A 125 -39.66 -0.27 -1.54
CA LYS A 125 -39.51 -0.44 -3.00
C LYS A 125 -40.31 -1.61 -3.56
N LEU A 126 -40.40 -2.73 -2.81
CA LEU A 126 -41.21 -3.87 -3.22
C LEU A 126 -42.72 -3.54 -3.17
N LYS A 127 -43.17 -2.82 -2.15
CA LYS A 127 -44.57 -2.35 -2.06
C LYS A 127 -44.93 -1.40 -3.19
N GLU A 128 -44.06 -0.45 -3.53
CA GLU A 128 -44.27 0.46 -4.66
C GLU A 128 -44.36 -0.29 -6.00
N ARG A 129 -43.42 -1.21 -6.26
CA ARG A 129 -43.46 -2.04 -7.47
C ARG A 129 -44.73 -2.87 -7.56
N ALA A 130 -45.22 -3.40 -6.44
CA ALA A 130 -46.47 -4.15 -6.41
C ALA A 130 -47.68 -3.25 -6.73
N LYS A 131 -47.70 -2.01 -6.23
CA LYS A 131 -48.74 -1.02 -6.55
C LYS A 131 -48.72 -0.65 -8.03
N GLN A 132 -47.54 -0.39 -8.59
CA GLN A 132 -47.36 -0.10 -10.02
C GLN A 132 -47.87 -1.24 -10.90
N LYS A 133 -47.48 -2.49 -10.62
CA LYS A 133 -47.96 -3.67 -11.35
C LYS A 133 -49.49 -3.83 -11.26
N LYS A 134 -50.09 -3.55 -10.09
CA LYS A 134 -51.56 -3.58 -9.95
C LYS A 134 -52.23 -2.53 -10.82
N GLN A 135 -51.72 -1.29 -10.81
CA GLN A 135 -52.24 -0.20 -11.64
C GLN A 135 -52.12 -0.51 -13.13
N GLU A 136 -51.01 -1.09 -13.57
CA GLU A 136 -50.81 -1.56 -14.95
C GLU A 136 -51.83 -2.64 -15.33
N ILE A 137 -52.04 -3.64 -14.48
CA ILE A 137 -53.03 -4.71 -14.72
C ILE A 137 -54.45 -4.13 -14.79
N GLU A 138 -54.80 -3.20 -13.89
CA GLU A 138 -56.11 -2.53 -13.90
C GLU A 138 -56.30 -1.67 -15.14
N ALA A 139 -55.28 -0.95 -15.59
CA ALA A 139 -55.30 -0.21 -16.84
C ALA A 139 -55.58 -1.17 -18.00
N VAL A 140 -54.81 -2.25 -18.14
CA VAL A 140 -55.01 -3.25 -19.21
C VAL A 140 -56.40 -3.88 -19.15
N LYS A 141 -56.94 -4.16 -17.96
CA LYS A 141 -58.32 -4.67 -17.79
C LYS A 141 -59.36 -3.66 -18.27
N LYS A 142 -59.20 -2.37 -17.96
CA LYS A 142 -60.09 -1.30 -18.44
C LYS A 142 -60.06 -1.22 -19.97
N TRP A 143 -58.87 -1.25 -20.58
CA TRP A 143 -58.70 -1.29 -22.03
C TRP A 143 -59.37 -2.51 -22.67
N ARG A 144 -59.22 -3.71 -22.08
CA ARG A 144 -59.90 -4.93 -22.55
C ARG A 144 -61.41 -4.80 -22.49
N LYS A 145 -61.95 -4.28 -21.38
CA LYS A 145 -63.40 -4.07 -21.20
C LYS A 145 -63.96 -3.06 -22.19
N GLN A 146 -63.23 -1.98 -22.46
CA GLN A 146 -63.60 -0.97 -23.44
C GLN A 146 -63.58 -1.51 -24.88
N ARG A 147 -62.60 -2.35 -25.24
CA ARG A 147 -62.59 -3.04 -26.54
C ARG A 147 -63.79 -3.98 -26.72
N GLN A 148 -64.12 -4.77 -25.69
CA GLN A 148 -65.30 -5.63 -25.71
C GLN A 148 -66.62 -4.87 -25.86
N GLN A 149 -66.74 -3.66 -25.31
CA GLN A 149 -67.93 -2.82 -25.46
C GLN A 149 -68.02 -2.12 -26.81
N ASN A 150 -66.89 -1.78 -27.43
CA ASN A 150 -66.86 -1.09 -28.73
C ASN A 150 -66.93 -2.04 -29.94
N GLY A 151 -67.18 -3.34 -29.73
CA GLY A 151 -67.63 -4.25 -30.78
C GLY A 151 -66.62 -4.59 -31.88
N PHE A 152 -65.32 -4.65 -31.54
CA PHE A 152 -64.30 -5.36 -32.34
C PHE A 152 -63.82 -6.60 -31.59
#